data_AF-A0A8T4EEP1-F1
#
_entry.id   AF-A0A8T4EEP1-F1
#
_cell.length_a   1.000
_cell.length_b   1.000
_cell.length_c   1.000
_cell.angle_alpha   90.00
_cell.angle_beta   90.00
_cell.angle_gamma   90.00
#
_symmetry.space_group_name_H-M   'P 1'
#
loop_
_entity.id
_entity.type
_entity.pdbx_description
1 polymer ?
#
loop_
_entity_poly.entity_id
_entity_poly.type
_entity_poly.pdbx_seq_one_letter_code
_entity_poly.pdbx_strand_id
1 'polypeptide(L)'
;MAEDPDKESFERKDTKGVVEGLLSELGVDDEMRQELIESGRMSSDVVRVESSTQVRRRMELDESTERLHDSLSMLERNIMTVDGIIDRIERDLVPVVLSFLVSLKGKLVSMRGDIITKSKRRSKTNLQSIFIDSEVQPIVEDEFVKVEESLTSGMSTPILEKMRDITEGMKESMKLTMQELSSLKGGVDDFTQRAMTELEFLSTELGMKPRVEIPKETEDQLRRLNLQIEEINTDLDLERKKLQNRDAENLELKKSLAELKVRNDDLEDTLMGLQSAPKVDLETLSELRQTVKSLETSNEVLETKIKELEAENEASELKGSQYLNQISQKDIEISDLHAKVRHLESDAGMSGTRLAEMEELRSRLRSFESGDKARELDRVKIELERVSGNYERMTKDFDEMKKQLEHTQETLEGYLSLMDSTEKTKAFLMVEEHGEMSIKEIARSLGVSFPIVMKWAEEFQTLGIAWVIDGSTLVHRDHMAKKE
;
A
#
# COMPACT_ATOMS: atom_id res chain seq x y z
N MET A 1 48.27 38.46 59.07
CA MET A 1 48.01 37.04 59.39
C MET A 1 48.63 36.22 58.27
N ALA A 2 49.60 35.38 58.65
CA ALA A 2 50.33 34.38 57.87
C ALA A 2 51.08 34.85 56.61
N GLU A 3 52.41 34.82 56.75
CA GLU A 3 53.43 34.99 55.71
C GLU A 3 53.40 33.82 54.72
N ASP A 4 53.55 34.13 53.43
CA ASP A 4 53.98 33.18 52.40
C ASP A 4 55.06 33.92 51.58
N PRO A 5 56.35 33.81 51.95
CA PRO A 5 57.43 34.56 51.33
C PRO A 5 58.18 33.62 50.39
N ASP A 6 57.65 33.38 49.19
CA ASP A 6 58.40 32.82 48.06
C ASP A 6 57.54 32.83 46.80
N LYS A 7 57.62 33.95 46.07
CA LYS A 7 57.42 34.04 44.61
C LYS A 7 57.88 35.42 44.16
N GLU A 8 59.15 35.69 44.42
CA GLU A 8 59.86 36.75 43.74
C GLU A 8 59.82 36.49 42.23
N SER A 9 59.45 37.54 41.52
CA SER A 9 59.75 37.85 40.12
C SER A 9 60.95 37.09 39.52
N PHE A 10 60.70 35.94 38.89
CA PHE A 10 61.74 35.12 38.23
C PHE A 10 61.66 35.08 36.70
N GLU A 11 60.92 35.99 36.04
CA GLU A 11 60.74 35.92 34.58
C GLU A 11 61.11 37.18 33.79
N ARG A 12 61.86 38.14 34.35
CA ARG A 12 62.22 39.37 33.59
C ARG A 12 63.69 39.78 33.57
N LYS A 13 64.64 38.95 34.03
CA LYS A 13 66.06 39.35 34.06
C LYS A 13 67.04 38.60 33.16
N ASP A 14 66.73 37.43 32.60
CA ASP A 14 67.81 36.60 32.02
C ASP A 14 67.90 36.51 30.49
N THR A 15 67.00 37.10 29.71
CA THR A 15 67.14 37.02 28.24
C THR A 15 68.23 37.94 27.67
N LYS A 16 68.55 39.05 28.34
CA LYS A 16 69.68 39.93 27.95
C LYS A 16 71.04 39.35 28.39
N GLY A 17 71.10 38.72 29.56
CA GLY A 17 72.35 38.17 30.11
C GLY A 17 72.88 36.94 29.36
N VAL A 18 71.98 36.10 28.82
CA VAL A 18 72.40 34.89 28.06
C VAL A 18 73.04 35.27 26.71
N VAL A 19 72.54 36.32 26.06
CA VAL A 19 73.11 36.81 24.79
C VAL A 19 74.42 37.57 25.02
N GLU A 20 74.51 38.36 26.08
CA GLU A 20 75.79 38.99 26.49
C GLU A 20 76.85 37.95 26.88
N GLY A 21 76.45 36.85 27.53
CA GLY A 21 77.33 35.72 27.83
C GLY A 21 77.88 35.04 26.57
N LEU A 22 77.01 34.73 25.59
CA LEU A 22 77.41 34.09 24.33
C LEU A 22 78.27 34.99 23.43
N LEU A 23 77.98 36.29 23.36
CA LEU A 23 78.77 37.24 22.57
C LEU A 23 80.15 37.50 23.19
N SER A 24 80.25 37.48 24.52
CA SER A 24 81.54 37.54 25.23
C SER A 24 82.36 36.26 25.06
N GLU A 25 81.74 35.07 25.02
CA GLU A 25 82.42 33.80 24.72
C GLU A 25 82.91 33.71 23.27
N LEU A 26 82.28 34.45 22.35
CA LEU A 26 82.69 34.60 20.95
C LEU A 26 83.74 35.71 20.72
N GLY A 27 84.21 36.38 21.78
CA GLY A 27 85.29 37.37 21.73
C GLY A 27 84.89 38.72 21.14
N VAL A 28 83.61 39.10 21.22
CA VAL A 28 83.12 40.39 20.73
C VAL A 28 83.12 41.40 21.87
N ASP A 29 84.13 42.25 21.92
CA ASP A 29 84.25 43.33 22.90
C ASP A 29 83.25 44.48 22.60
N ASP A 30 82.91 45.28 23.62
CA ASP A 30 81.92 46.37 23.51
C ASP A 30 82.26 47.42 22.43
N GLU A 31 83.54 47.63 22.11
CA GLU A 31 84.00 48.48 21.00
C GLU A 31 83.65 47.88 19.63
N MET A 32 83.86 46.57 19.45
CA MET A 32 83.54 45.87 18.20
C MET A 32 82.04 45.80 17.97
N ARG A 33 81.25 45.72 19.06
CA ARG A 33 79.79 45.79 19.03
C ARG A 33 79.31 47.16 18.54
N GLN A 34 79.98 48.23 18.93
CA GLN A 34 79.65 49.59 18.54
C GLN A 34 80.03 49.85 17.06
N GLU A 35 81.17 49.33 16.59
CA GLU A 35 81.56 49.37 15.17
C GLU A 35 80.64 48.52 14.26
N LEU A 36 80.12 47.39 14.74
CA LEU A 36 79.18 46.55 13.98
C LEU A 36 77.79 47.20 13.84
N ILE A 37 77.37 47.98 14.83
CA ILE A 37 76.13 48.77 14.80
C ILE A 37 76.31 50.01 13.90
N GLU A 38 77.45 50.71 14.01
CA GLU A 38 77.75 51.88 13.17
C GLU A 38 78.02 51.53 11.70
N SER A 39 78.61 50.36 11.42
CA SER A 39 78.83 49.88 10.04
C SER A 39 77.58 49.30 9.36
N GLY A 40 76.45 49.26 10.06
CA GLY A 40 75.18 48.74 9.54
C GLY A 40 75.17 47.22 9.31
N ARG A 41 76.19 46.49 9.77
CA ARG A 41 76.29 45.02 9.66
C ARG A 41 75.54 44.30 10.79
N MET A 42 75.25 44.99 11.88
CA MET A 42 74.27 44.62 12.89
C MET A 42 73.20 45.71 12.98
N SER A 43 71.98 45.42 12.55
CA SER A 43 70.82 46.27 12.88
C SER A 43 70.44 46.03 14.35
N SER A 44 70.12 47.11 15.11
CA SER A 44 69.69 46.97 16.51
C SER A 44 68.42 46.13 16.69
N ASP A 45 67.73 45.81 15.59
CA ASP A 45 66.51 45.01 15.56
C ASP A 45 66.75 43.51 15.28
N VAL A 46 67.98 43.07 15.04
CA VAL A 46 68.28 41.67 14.65
C VAL A 46 68.23 40.68 15.83
N VAL A 47 67.95 41.13 17.05
CA VAL A 47 67.76 40.23 18.21
C VAL A 47 66.42 40.48 18.88
N ARG A 48 65.33 40.31 18.14
CA ARG A 48 64.08 39.80 18.72
C ARG A 48 63.98 38.32 18.38
N VAL A 49 64.58 37.49 19.23
CA VAL A 49 64.25 36.08 19.27
C VAL A 49 62.76 36.03 19.63
N GLU A 50 61.94 35.50 18.72
CA GLU A 50 60.52 35.23 19.00
C GLU A 50 60.41 34.49 20.32
N SER A 51 59.50 34.90 21.19
CA SER A 51 59.32 34.22 22.46
C SER A 51 58.95 32.76 22.21
N SER A 52 59.43 31.82 23.03
CA SER A 52 59.05 30.41 22.93
C SER A 52 57.52 30.21 22.97
N THR A 53 56.80 31.15 23.58
CA THR A 53 55.34 31.20 23.61
C THR A 53 54.69 31.66 22.30
N GLN A 54 55.36 32.48 21.49
CA GLN A 54 54.91 32.83 20.13
C GLN A 54 55.10 31.64 19.17
N VAL A 55 56.27 30.98 19.25
CA VAL A 55 56.57 29.80 18.41
C VAL A 55 55.61 28.65 18.69
N ARG A 56 55.31 28.37 19.97
CA ARG A 56 54.36 27.31 20.35
C ARG A 56 52.94 27.57 19.83
N ARG A 57 52.44 28.81 19.92
CA ARG A 57 51.09 29.15 19.44
C ARG A 57 50.98 29.06 17.92
N ARG A 58 52.05 29.40 17.18
CA ARG A 58 52.11 29.18 15.73
C ARG A 58 52.10 27.70 15.36
N MET A 59 52.89 26.88 16.05
CA MET A 59 52.85 25.42 15.83
C MET A 59 51.46 24.83 16.09
N GLU A 60 50.77 25.29 17.13
CA GLU A 60 49.39 24.86 17.42
C GLU A 60 48.40 25.34 16.33
N LEU A 61 48.60 26.51 15.73
CA LEU A 61 47.81 26.98 14.59
C LEU A 61 48.08 26.18 13.31
N ASP A 62 49.34 25.89 13.01
CA ASP A 62 49.73 25.08 11.85
C ASP A 62 49.13 23.67 11.93
N GLU A 63 49.16 23.04 13.12
CA GLU A 63 48.54 21.72 13.34
C GLU A 63 47.01 21.75 13.15
N SER A 64 46.33 22.85 13.55
CA SER A 64 44.89 23.00 13.28
C SER A 64 44.58 23.22 11.79
N THR A 65 45.50 23.87 11.07
CA THR A 65 45.38 24.13 9.63
C THR A 65 45.54 22.84 8.83
N GLU A 66 46.48 21.97 9.22
CA GLU A 66 46.69 20.66 8.61
C GLU A 66 45.46 19.75 8.77
N ARG A 67 44.89 19.69 9.98
CA ARG A 67 43.65 18.92 10.24
C ARG A 67 42.44 19.43 9.44
N LEU A 68 42.36 20.75 9.22
CA LEU A 68 41.32 21.36 8.39
C LEU A 68 41.50 20.92 6.93
N HIS A 69 42.73 20.95 6.43
CA HIS A 69 43.06 20.54 5.08
C HIS A 69 42.78 19.05 4.81
N ASP A 70 43.12 18.17 5.76
CA ASP A 70 42.81 16.75 5.69
C ASP A 70 41.30 16.48 5.65
N SER A 71 40.53 17.22 6.46
CA SER A 71 39.07 17.11 6.48
C SER A 71 38.44 17.59 5.17
N LEU A 72 38.98 18.64 4.55
CA LEU A 72 38.55 19.11 3.22
C LEU A 72 38.87 18.09 2.13
N SER A 73 40.07 17.51 2.15
CA SER A 73 40.50 16.50 1.18
C SER A 73 39.62 15.24 1.19
N MET A 74 39.23 14.79 2.38
CA MET A 74 38.30 13.66 2.53
C MET A 74 36.90 13.98 2.01
N LEU A 75 36.39 15.19 2.32
CA LEU A 75 35.10 15.66 1.84
C LEU A 75 35.07 15.80 0.32
N GLU A 76 36.14 16.33 -0.29
CA GLU A 76 36.30 16.44 -1.74
C GLU A 76 36.27 15.06 -2.41
N ARG A 77 37.00 14.09 -1.85
CA ARG A 77 37.00 12.70 -2.33
C ARG A 77 35.60 12.08 -2.29
N ASN A 78 34.82 12.35 -1.24
CA ASN A 78 33.47 11.82 -1.12
C ASN A 78 32.44 12.54 -2.01
N ILE A 79 32.65 13.81 -2.31
CA ILE A 79 31.85 14.51 -3.33
C ILE A 79 32.12 13.90 -4.70
N MET A 80 33.39 13.62 -5.03
CA MET A 80 33.78 12.94 -6.28
C MET A 80 33.17 11.53 -6.41
N THR A 81 33.02 10.78 -5.31
CA THR A 81 32.38 9.45 -5.37
C THR A 81 30.87 9.56 -5.58
N VAL A 82 30.21 10.55 -4.99
CA VAL A 82 28.78 10.85 -5.25
C VAL A 82 28.57 11.25 -6.70
N ASP A 83 29.43 12.10 -7.25
CA ASP A 83 29.39 12.51 -8.66
C ASP A 83 29.56 11.30 -9.60
N GLY A 84 30.51 10.41 -9.30
CA GLY A 84 30.68 9.15 -10.03
C GLY A 84 29.51 8.15 -9.89
N ILE A 85 28.64 8.29 -8.88
CA ILE A 85 27.38 7.53 -8.79
C ILE A 85 26.32 8.19 -9.68
N ILE A 86 26.22 9.53 -9.68
CA ILE A 86 25.30 10.28 -10.54
C ILE A 86 25.60 10.00 -12.03
N ASP A 87 26.87 10.03 -12.42
CA ASP A 87 27.30 9.69 -13.77
C ASP A 87 26.88 8.27 -14.19
N ARG A 88 26.91 7.31 -13.25
CA ARG A 88 26.44 5.94 -13.51
C ARG A 88 24.93 5.87 -13.69
N ILE A 89 24.15 6.69 -12.98
CA ILE A 89 22.70 6.79 -13.18
C ILE A 89 22.41 7.31 -14.60
N GLU A 90 23.08 8.38 -14.99
CA GLU A 90 22.89 9.02 -16.29
C GLU A 90 23.35 8.15 -17.47
N ARG A 91 24.43 7.38 -17.30
CA ARG A 91 24.96 6.51 -18.36
C ARG A 91 24.33 5.13 -18.43
N ASP A 92 24.02 4.52 -17.29
CA ASP A 92 23.60 3.11 -17.26
C ASP A 92 22.08 2.97 -17.14
N LEU A 93 21.40 3.82 -16.36
CA LEU A 93 19.97 3.67 -16.10
C LEU A 93 19.12 4.41 -17.13
N VAL A 94 19.44 5.69 -17.39
CA VAL A 94 18.64 6.54 -18.28
C VAL A 94 18.54 5.98 -19.71
N PRO A 95 19.62 5.49 -20.35
CA PRO A 95 19.53 4.94 -21.70
C PRO A 95 18.80 3.60 -21.76
N VAL A 96 18.92 2.77 -20.72
CA VAL A 96 18.18 1.50 -20.64
C VAL A 96 16.69 1.77 -20.50
N VAL A 97 16.28 2.69 -19.62
CA VAL A 97 14.87 3.06 -19.46
C VAL A 97 14.31 3.69 -20.74
N LEU A 98 15.05 4.62 -21.37
CA LEU A 98 14.64 5.25 -22.64
C LEU A 98 14.54 4.24 -23.78
N SER A 99 15.53 3.36 -23.96
CA SER A 99 15.52 2.36 -25.03
C SER A 99 14.39 1.34 -24.87
N PHE A 100 14.09 0.93 -23.64
CA PHE A 100 12.96 0.05 -23.35
C PHE A 100 11.63 0.75 -23.60
N LEU A 101 11.43 1.98 -23.12
CA LEU A 101 10.19 2.74 -23.35
C LEU A 101 9.95 3.01 -24.83
N VAL A 102 11.00 3.40 -25.57
CA VAL A 102 10.92 3.62 -27.03
C VAL A 102 10.63 2.32 -27.77
N SER A 103 11.27 1.21 -27.40
CA SER A 103 11.03 -0.12 -28.00
C SER A 103 9.61 -0.61 -27.73
N LEU A 104 9.12 -0.44 -26.51
CA LEU A 104 7.78 -0.86 -26.08
C LEU A 104 6.71 -0.01 -26.77
N LYS A 105 6.87 1.32 -26.78
CA LYS A 105 6.01 2.25 -27.52
C LYS A 105 6.03 1.94 -29.01
N GLY A 106 7.20 1.63 -29.58
CA GLY A 106 7.32 1.20 -30.97
C GLY A 106 6.55 -0.08 -31.28
N LYS A 107 6.59 -1.08 -30.39
CA LYS A 107 5.83 -2.34 -30.51
C LYS A 107 4.32 -2.14 -30.34
N LEU A 108 3.89 -1.28 -29.41
CA LEU A 108 2.48 -0.94 -29.22
C LEU A 108 1.94 -0.19 -30.45
N VAL A 109 2.66 0.82 -30.93
CA VAL A 109 2.29 1.56 -32.14
C VAL A 109 2.25 0.66 -33.37
N SER A 110 3.20 -0.28 -33.51
CA SER A 110 3.19 -1.23 -34.63
C SER A 110 2.03 -2.22 -34.55
N MET A 111 1.69 -2.70 -33.35
CA MET A 111 0.55 -3.60 -33.13
C MET A 111 -0.79 -2.89 -33.36
N ARG A 112 -0.94 -1.65 -32.90
CA ARG A 112 -2.08 -0.77 -33.22
C ARG A 112 -2.19 -0.55 -34.72
N GLY A 113 -1.07 -0.23 -35.37
CA GLY A 113 -0.97 -0.05 -36.81
C GLY A 113 -1.34 -1.32 -37.58
N ASP A 114 -0.93 -2.49 -37.11
CA ASP A 114 -1.28 -3.78 -37.70
C ASP A 114 -2.77 -4.07 -37.56
N ILE A 115 -3.36 -3.90 -36.39
CA ILE A 115 -4.77 -4.16 -36.16
C ILE A 115 -5.66 -3.20 -36.97
N ILE A 116 -5.33 -1.92 -37.02
CA ILE A 116 -6.16 -0.93 -37.74
C ILE A 116 -5.84 -0.95 -39.23
N THR A 117 -4.56 -0.76 -39.59
CA THR A 117 -4.15 -0.55 -40.99
C THR A 117 -4.12 -1.84 -41.80
N LYS A 118 -3.63 -2.98 -41.25
CA LYS A 118 -3.68 -4.26 -42.00
C LYS A 118 -5.10 -4.80 -42.07
N SER A 119 -5.92 -4.66 -41.03
CA SER A 119 -7.33 -5.09 -41.12
C SER A 119 -8.09 -4.25 -42.14
N LYS A 120 -7.88 -2.93 -42.17
CA LYS A 120 -8.45 -2.05 -43.19
C LYS A 120 -8.00 -2.43 -44.61
N ARG A 121 -6.71 -2.75 -44.81
CA ARG A 121 -6.20 -3.21 -46.12
C ARG A 121 -6.70 -4.61 -46.52
N ARG A 122 -7.00 -5.48 -45.56
CA ARG A 122 -7.56 -6.83 -45.81
C ARG A 122 -9.08 -6.82 -46.00
N SER A 123 -9.73 -5.71 -45.68
CA SER A 123 -11.14 -5.49 -45.96
C SER A 123 -11.42 -5.57 -47.46
N LYS A 124 -12.39 -6.39 -47.85
CA LYS A 124 -12.76 -6.58 -49.27
C LYS A 124 -13.88 -5.65 -49.73
N THR A 125 -14.50 -4.93 -48.81
CA THR A 125 -15.67 -4.06 -49.09
C THR A 125 -15.56 -2.72 -48.39
N ASN A 126 -16.14 -1.67 -48.98
CA ASN A 126 -16.14 -0.34 -48.36
C ASN A 126 -16.86 -0.34 -47.01
N LEU A 127 -17.92 -1.13 -46.84
CA LEU A 127 -18.64 -1.26 -45.56
C LEU A 127 -17.75 -1.86 -44.46
N GLN A 128 -16.96 -2.87 -44.77
CA GLN A 128 -15.99 -3.44 -43.81
C GLN A 128 -14.86 -2.45 -43.48
N SER A 129 -14.44 -1.61 -44.43
CA SER A 129 -13.45 -0.55 -44.16
C SER A 129 -14.02 0.53 -43.24
N ILE A 130 -15.27 0.94 -43.48
CA ILE A 130 -15.96 1.94 -42.66
C ILE A 130 -16.18 1.39 -41.25
N PHE A 131 -16.60 0.13 -41.11
CA PHE A 131 -16.75 -0.54 -39.82
C PHE A 131 -15.43 -0.59 -39.02
N ILE A 132 -14.30 -0.82 -39.69
CA ILE A 132 -12.99 -0.81 -39.02
C ILE A 132 -12.63 0.59 -38.52
N ASP A 133 -12.89 1.64 -39.31
CA ASP A 133 -12.61 3.02 -38.90
C ASP A 133 -13.59 3.54 -37.82
N SER A 134 -14.87 3.15 -37.87
CA SER A 134 -15.89 3.69 -36.98
C SER A 134 -16.07 2.92 -35.67
N GLU A 135 -15.91 1.60 -35.70
CA GLU A 135 -16.19 0.73 -34.54
C GLU A 135 -14.90 0.10 -33.99
N VAL A 136 -14.04 -0.43 -34.85
CA VAL A 136 -12.84 -1.18 -34.39
C VAL A 136 -11.74 -0.23 -33.92
N GLN A 137 -11.47 0.86 -34.64
CA GLN A 137 -10.44 1.83 -34.28
C GLN A 137 -10.64 2.43 -32.87
N PRO A 138 -11.81 2.95 -32.49
CA PRO A 138 -12.00 3.52 -31.16
C PRO A 138 -11.88 2.48 -30.04
N ILE A 139 -12.36 1.24 -30.25
CA ILE A 139 -12.19 0.14 -29.27
C ILE A 139 -10.71 -0.20 -29.09
N VAL A 140 -9.95 -0.28 -30.19
CA VAL A 140 -8.51 -0.55 -30.15
C VAL A 140 -7.77 0.61 -29.49
N GLU A 141 -8.16 1.86 -29.73
CA GLU A 141 -7.55 3.02 -29.07
C GLU A 141 -7.78 3.00 -27.55
N ASP A 142 -9.01 2.73 -27.09
CA ASP A 142 -9.35 2.68 -25.66
C ASP A 142 -8.63 1.54 -24.91
N GLU A 143 -8.60 0.33 -25.51
CA GLU A 143 -7.87 -0.80 -24.91
C GLU A 143 -6.36 -0.58 -24.90
N PHE A 144 -5.79 0.10 -25.90
CA PHE A 144 -4.37 0.43 -25.89
C PHE A 144 -4.00 1.48 -24.84
N VAL A 145 -4.89 2.44 -24.55
CA VAL A 145 -4.68 3.39 -23.44
C VAL A 145 -4.62 2.66 -22.10
N LYS A 146 -5.55 1.74 -21.84
CA LYS A 146 -5.55 0.91 -20.62
C LYS A 146 -4.30 0.04 -20.51
N VAL A 147 -3.84 -0.52 -21.63
CA VAL A 147 -2.61 -1.32 -21.68
C VAL A 147 -1.37 -0.45 -21.47
N GLU A 148 -1.31 0.77 -22.02
CA GLU A 148 -0.25 1.73 -21.76
C GLU A 148 -0.18 2.12 -20.27
N GLU A 149 -1.33 2.40 -19.64
CA GLU A 149 -1.44 2.70 -18.21
C GLU A 149 -1.00 1.51 -17.34
N SER A 150 -1.46 0.30 -17.67
CA SER A 150 -1.07 -0.92 -16.96
C SER A 150 0.41 -1.27 -17.15
N LEU A 151 1.00 -0.98 -18.31
CA LEU A 151 2.42 -1.20 -18.57
C LEU A 151 3.30 -0.20 -17.80
N THR A 152 2.90 1.07 -17.70
CA THR A 152 3.58 2.02 -16.80
C THR A 152 3.57 1.58 -15.34
N SER A 153 2.53 0.86 -14.92
CA SER A 153 2.44 0.24 -13.58
C SER A 153 3.33 -1.01 -13.44
N GLY A 154 3.38 -1.88 -14.47
CA GLY A 154 4.14 -3.14 -14.44
C GLY A 154 5.63 -3.02 -14.72
N MET A 155 6.08 -1.91 -15.34
CA MET A 155 7.50 -1.60 -15.58
C MET A 155 8.27 -1.21 -14.30
N SER A 156 7.57 -1.10 -13.17
CA SER A 156 8.17 -0.65 -11.92
C SER A 156 9.21 -1.64 -11.40
N THR A 157 9.00 -2.96 -11.44
CA THR A 157 9.83 -3.88 -10.62
C THR A 157 11.34 -3.89 -10.94
N PRO A 158 11.80 -4.05 -12.20
CA PRO A 158 13.23 -4.08 -12.52
C PRO A 158 13.88 -2.70 -12.41
N ILE A 159 13.13 -1.65 -12.74
CA ILE A 159 13.57 -0.26 -12.62
C ILE A 159 13.65 0.13 -11.14
N LEU A 160 12.69 -0.30 -10.32
CA LEU A 160 12.65 -0.10 -8.87
C LEU A 160 13.78 -0.85 -8.18
N GLU A 161 14.14 -2.05 -8.64
CA GLU A 161 15.27 -2.81 -8.09
C GLU A 161 16.60 -2.08 -8.35
N LYS A 162 16.83 -1.61 -9.59
CA LYS A 162 18.00 -0.79 -9.91
C LYS A 162 18.01 0.57 -9.23
N MET A 163 16.86 1.24 -9.15
CA MET A 163 16.70 2.48 -8.39
C MET A 163 16.96 2.25 -6.90
N ARG A 164 16.57 1.10 -6.35
CA ARG A 164 16.80 0.75 -4.95
C ARG A 164 18.30 0.55 -4.68
N ASP A 165 19.00 -0.21 -5.51
CA ASP A 165 20.46 -0.41 -5.38
C ASP A 165 21.22 0.93 -5.42
N ILE A 166 20.82 1.82 -6.34
CA ILE A 166 21.40 3.15 -6.51
C ILE A 166 21.07 4.05 -5.30
N THR A 167 19.82 4.03 -4.85
CA THR A 167 19.36 4.82 -3.69
C THR A 167 20.10 4.37 -2.41
N GLU A 168 20.35 3.08 -2.25
CA GLU A 168 21.08 2.53 -1.11
C GLU A 168 22.56 2.96 -1.13
N GLY A 169 23.22 2.89 -2.29
CA GLY A 169 24.59 3.38 -2.47
C GLY A 169 24.73 4.90 -2.31
N MET A 170 23.76 5.68 -2.80
CA MET A 170 23.73 7.14 -2.60
C MET A 170 23.50 7.50 -1.13
N LYS A 171 22.59 6.79 -0.45
CA LYS A 171 22.31 7.00 0.97
C LYS A 171 23.53 6.73 1.86
N GLU A 172 24.29 5.68 1.56
CA GLU A 172 25.53 5.36 2.28
C GLU A 172 26.61 6.44 2.04
N SER A 173 26.80 6.85 0.79
CA SER A 173 27.75 7.92 0.42
C SER A 173 27.36 9.28 1.05
N MET A 174 26.06 9.59 1.11
CA MET A 174 25.55 10.82 1.72
C MET A 174 25.69 10.81 3.25
N LYS A 175 25.63 9.63 3.87
CA LYS A 175 25.88 9.48 5.31
C LYS A 175 27.35 9.74 5.64
N LEU A 176 28.27 9.24 4.83
CA LEU A 176 29.71 9.45 4.98
C LEU A 176 30.08 10.94 4.81
N THR A 177 29.59 11.59 3.74
CA THR A 177 29.79 13.04 3.54
C THR A 177 29.24 13.87 4.70
N MET A 178 28.09 13.50 5.28
CA MET A 178 27.53 14.23 6.42
C MET A 178 28.35 14.06 7.71
N GLN A 179 28.95 12.88 7.93
CA GLN A 179 29.88 12.66 9.04
C GLN A 179 31.15 13.48 8.88
N GLU A 180 31.70 13.56 7.66
CA GLU A 180 32.89 14.36 7.38
C GLU A 180 32.63 15.86 7.42
N LEU A 181 31.46 16.32 7.00
CA LEU A 181 31.04 17.73 7.16
C LEU A 181 30.98 18.12 8.64
N SER A 182 30.52 17.20 9.50
CA SER A 182 30.54 17.41 10.95
C SER A 182 31.97 17.45 11.51
N SER A 183 32.90 16.68 10.95
CA SER A 183 34.32 16.72 11.31
C SER A 183 34.99 18.02 10.87
N LEU A 184 34.72 18.46 9.63
CA LEU A 184 35.21 19.72 9.07
C LEU A 184 34.75 20.91 9.92
N LYS A 185 33.49 20.92 10.35
CA LYS A 185 32.97 21.96 11.25
C LYS A 185 33.78 22.03 12.55
N GLY A 186 34.08 20.88 13.16
CA GLY A 186 34.92 20.82 14.36
C GLY A 186 36.34 21.37 14.12
N GLY A 187 36.92 21.10 12.95
CA GLY A 187 38.23 21.64 12.56
C GLY A 187 38.23 23.16 12.35
N VAL A 188 37.18 23.72 11.75
CA VAL A 188 37.02 25.17 11.55
C VAL A 188 36.87 25.90 12.89
N ASP A 189 36.07 25.33 13.82
CA ASP A 189 35.87 25.91 15.15
C ASP A 189 37.20 25.95 15.95
N ASP A 190 38.01 24.89 15.88
CA ASP A 190 39.33 24.80 16.54
C ASP A 190 40.34 25.82 15.98
N PHE A 191 40.45 25.94 14.65
CA PHE A 191 41.31 26.94 14.00
C PHE A 191 40.94 28.37 14.40
N THR A 192 39.64 28.68 14.41
CA THR A 192 39.13 30.03 14.70
C THR A 192 39.45 30.44 16.15
N GLN A 193 39.33 29.52 17.10
CA GLN A 193 39.68 29.78 18.51
C GLN A 193 41.17 30.06 18.68
N ARG A 194 42.04 29.29 18.04
CA ARG A 194 43.50 29.47 18.15
C ARG A 194 43.95 30.80 17.55
N ALA A 195 43.40 31.19 16.39
CA ALA A 195 43.74 32.45 15.73
C ALA A 195 43.40 33.68 16.58
N MET A 196 42.28 33.63 17.32
CA MET A 196 41.85 34.72 18.20
C MET A 196 42.82 34.94 19.37
N THR A 197 43.36 33.86 19.94
CA THR A 197 44.31 33.95 21.07
C THR A 197 45.69 34.49 20.69
N GLU A 198 46.11 34.37 19.42
CA GLU A 198 47.36 34.95 18.92
C GLU A 198 47.23 36.47 18.75
N LEU A 199 46.09 36.94 18.23
CA LEU A 199 45.79 38.36 18.06
C LEU A 199 45.79 39.13 19.40
N GLU A 200 45.19 38.54 20.44
CA GLU A 200 45.15 39.16 21.78
C GLU A 200 46.55 39.32 22.38
N PHE A 201 47.44 38.34 22.17
CA PHE A 201 48.80 38.38 22.70
C PHE A 201 49.64 39.53 22.12
N LEU A 202 49.63 39.68 20.79
CA LEU A 202 50.39 40.71 20.08
C LEU A 202 50.00 42.14 20.48
N SER A 203 48.72 42.34 20.83
CA SER A 203 48.22 43.65 21.27
C SER A 203 48.82 44.12 22.61
N THR A 204 49.24 43.20 23.48
CA THR A 204 49.67 43.54 24.86
C THR A 204 51.15 43.90 24.97
N GLU A 205 52.00 43.44 24.04
CA GLU A 205 53.46 43.55 24.13
C GLU A 205 54.01 44.95 23.73
N LEU A 206 53.21 45.76 23.02
CA LEU A 206 53.64 47.05 22.45
C LEU A 206 53.55 48.26 23.43
N GLY A 207 53.18 48.06 24.70
CA GLY A 207 52.62 49.12 25.55
C GLY A 207 53.44 49.80 26.69
N MET A 208 54.75 49.62 26.91
CA MET A 208 55.42 50.16 28.14
C MET A 208 56.74 50.97 27.93
N LYS A 209 56.93 52.13 28.60
CA LYS A 209 58.19 52.94 28.68
C LYS A 209 58.50 53.49 30.10
N PRO A 210 59.78 53.72 30.51
CA PRO A 210 60.17 54.07 31.91
C PRO A 210 60.76 55.50 32.13
N ARG A 211 60.76 55.98 33.39
CA ARG A 211 61.30 57.29 33.87
C ARG A 211 62.32 57.11 35.02
N VAL A 212 63.23 58.08 35.19
CA VAL A 212 64.32 58.12 36.20
C VAL A 212 64.28 59.46 36.98
N GLU A 213 64.61 59.45 38.28
CA GLU A 213 64.61 60.61 39.21
C GLU A 213 66.01 60.93 39.77
N ILE A 214 66.25 62.19 40.17
CA ILE A 214 67.55 62.73 40.65
C ILE A 214 67.43 63.35 42.07
N PRO A 215 68.48 63.28 42.93
CA PRO A 215 68.45 63.50 44.39
C PRO A 215 69.03 64.84 44.94
N LYS A 216 69.29 64.87 46.26
CA LYS A 216 68.77 65.80 47.29
C LYS A 216 69.52 67.10 47.62
N GLU A 217 70.65 67.45 47.00
CA GLU A 217 71.19 68.82 47.14
C GLU A 217 70.39 69.83 46.31
N THR A 218 69.80 69.32 45.22
CA THR A 218 68.69 69.99 44.57
C THR A 218 67.54 70.17 45.54
N GLU A 219 67.33 69.44 46.64
CA GLU A 219 66.12 69.47 47.49
C GLU A 219 65.98 70.76 48.32
N ASP A 220 67.08 71.39 48.73
CA ASP A 220 67.06 72.62 49.55
C ASP A 220 67.21 73.89 48.71
N GLN A 221 67.96 73.84 47.60
CA GLN A 221 67.77 74.81 46.51
C GLN A 221 66.37 74.67 45.94
N LEU A 222 65.87 73.45 45.77
CA LEU A 222 64.48 73.12 45.44
C LEU A 222 63.60 73.65 46.53
N ARG A 223 63.89 73.75 47.83
CA ARG A 223 62.87 74.33 48.76
C ARG A 223 62.65 75.82 48.56
N ARG A 224 63.72 76.59 48.37
CA ARG A 224 63.63 78.04 48.10
C ARG A 224 63.21 78.33 46.67
N LEU A 225 63.81 77.60 45.74
CA LEU A 225 63.29 77.50 44.40
C LEU A 225 61.88 76.93 44.45
N ASN A 226 61.42 76.10 45.37
CA ASN A 226 60.07 75.48 45.43
C ASN A 226 59.07 76.50 45.93
N LEU A 227 59.44 77.47 46.74
CA LEU A 227 58.54 78.56 47.06
C LEU A 227 58.41 79.50 45.87
N GLN A 228 59.52 79.84 45.21
CA GLN A 228 59.49 80.63 43.97
C GLN A 228 58.92 79.85 42.79
N ILE A 229 59.13 78.53 42.73
CA ILE A 229 58.61 77.54 41.79
C ILE A 229 57.19 77.23 42.22
N GLU A 230 56.74 77.38 43.46
CA GLU A 230 55.32 77.24 43.82
C GLU A 230 54.57 78.46 43.33
N GLU A 231 55.12 79.66 43.52
CA GLU A 231 54.55 80.89 43.00
C GLU A 231 54.59 80.92 41.46
N ILE A 232 55.76 80.62 40.88
CA ILE A 232 55.93 80.43 39.44
C ILE A 232 55.13 79.21 38.98
N ASN A 233 54.94 78.13 39.72
CA ASN A 233 54.10 76.98 39.32
C ASN A 233 52.64 77.33 39.46
N THR A 234 52.21 78.21 40.37
CA THR A 234 50.84 78.67 40.39
C THR A 234 50.56 79.54 39.18
N ASP A 235 51.48 80.45 38.83
CA ASP A 235 51.39 81.26 37.62
C ASP A 235 51.56 80.42 36.35
N LEU A 236 52.48 79.47 36.36
CA LEU A 236 52.77 78.56 35.26
C LEU A 236 51.73 77.45 35.17
N ASP A 237 51.03 77.07 36.24
CA ASP A 237 49.84 76.21 36.19
C ASP A 237 48.64 76.99 35.69
N LEU A 238 48.51 78.27 36.02
CA LEU A 238 47.49 79.12 35.42
C LEU A 238 47.76 79.31 33.93
N GLU A 239 49.00 79.60 33.54
CA GLU A 239 49.41 79.71 32.15
C GLU A 239 49.40 78.35 31.44
N ARG A 240 49.79 77.24 32.09
CA ARG A 240 49.65 75.88 31.53
C ARG A 240 48.20 75.49 31.41
N LYS A 241 47.32 75.86 32.34
CA LYS A 241 45.87 75.62 32.19
C LYS A 241 45.31 76.45 31.05
N LYS A 242 45.73 77.70 30.90
CA LYS A 242 45.37 78.52 29.73
C LYS A 242 45.92 77.91 28.43
N LEU A 243 47.16 77.44 28.44
CA LEU A 243 47.82 76.87 27.27
C LEU A 243 47.27 75.48 26.94
N GLN A 244 46.95 74.65 27.94
CA GLN A 244 46.22 73.39 27.79
C GLN A 244 44.80 73.63 27.30
N ASN A 245 44.11 74.67 27.80
CA ASN A 245 42.80 75.03 27.26
C ASN A 245 42.92 75.51 25.82
N ARG A 246 43.95 76.30 25.48
CA ARG A 246 44.24 76.74 24.11
C ARG A 246 44.68 75.59 23.20
N ASP A 247 45.42 74.63 23.71
CA ASP A 247 45.88 73.43 22.98
C ASP A 247 44.73 72.44 22.81
N ALA A 248 43.87 72.28 23.81
CA ALA A 248 42.63 71.52 23.72
C ALA A 248 41.69 72.15 22.69
N GLU A 249 41.48 73.47 22.74
CA GLU A 249 40.73 74.21 21.73
C GLU A 249 41.40 74.09 20.35
N ASN A 250 42.73 74.19 20.24
CA ASN A 250 43.43 74.00 18.95
C ASN A 250 43.33 72.57 18.43
N LEU A 251 43.36 71.57 19.31
CA LEU A 251 43.16 70.17 18.94
C LEU A 251 41.73 69.92 18.50
N GLU A 252 40.76 70.49 19.19
CA GLU A 252 39.34 70.43 18.82
C GLU A 252 39.07 71.17 17.51
N LEU A 253 39.73 72.32 17.28
CA LEU A 253 39.72 73.03 16.01
C LEU A 253 40.42 72.26 14.89
N LYS A 254 41.55 71.60 15.15
CA LYS A 254 42.21 70.74 14.16
C LYS A 254 41.39 69.50 13.85
N LYS A 255 40.74 68.91 14.86
CA LYS A 255 39.87 67.75 14.70
C LYS A 255 38.62 68.13 13.91
N SER A 256 37.95 69.21 14.27
CA SER A 256 36.81 69.72 13.49
C SER A 256 37.22 70.15 12.08
N LEU A 257 38.41 70.72 11.89
CA LEU A 257 38.94 71.04 10.56
C LEU A 257 39.27 69.77 9.74
N ALA A 258 39.78 68.71 10.37
CA ALA A 258 39.98 67.43 9.72
C ALA A 258 38.65 66.73 9.39
N GLU A 259 37.68 66.77 10.30
CA GLU A 259 36.31 66.27 10.07
C GLU A 259 35.61 67.05 8.94
N LEU A 260 35.76 68.37 8.91
CA LEU A 260 35.24 69.21 7.84
C LEU A 260 35.98 68.95 6.52
N LYS A 261 37.29 68.69 6.54
CA LYS A 261 38.04 68.29 5.33
C LYS A 261 37.57 66.95 4.80
N VAL A 262 37.49 65.91 5.64
CA VAL A 262 36.96 64.60 5.24
C VAL A 262 35.54 64.75 4.70
N ARG A 263 34.68 65.52 5.37
CA ARG A 263 33.33 65.79 4.88
C ARG A 263 33.33 66.57 3.56
N ASN A 264 34.27 67.48 3.36
CA ASN A 264 34.38 68.21 2.11
C ASN A 264 34.96 67.34 0.99
N ASP A 265 35.91 66.47 1.29
CA ASP A 265 36.47 65.48 0.37
C ASP A 265 35.39 64.45 0.00
N ASP A 266 34.59 63.96 0.95
CA ASP A 266 33.41 63.12 0.71
C ASP A 266 32.36 63.85 -0.15
N LEU A 267 32.15 65.14 0.12
CA LEU A 267 31.26 65.97 -0.69
C LEU A 267 31.83 66.20 -2.10
N GLU A 268 33.13 66.39 -2.25
CA GLU A 268 33.80 66.54 -3.54
C GLU A 268 33.82 65.21 -4.30
N ASP A 269 34.02 64.06 -3.64
CA ASP A 269 33.94 62.72 -4.22
C ASP A 269 32.51 62.36 -4.59
N THR A 270 31.51 62.77 -3.80
CA THR A 270 30.10 62.61 -4.19
C THR A 270 29.71 63.58 -5.30
N LEU A 271 30.25 64.79 -5.36
CA LEU A 271 30.00 65.76 -6.44
C LEU A 271 30.71 65.34 -7.72
N MET A 272 31.94 64.81 -7.64
CA MET A 272 32.65 64.16 -8.74
C MET A 272 31.95 62.88 -9.16
N GLY A 273 31.44 62.09 -8.22
CA GLY A 273 30.60 60.91 -8.46
C GLY A 273 29.28 61.26 -9.14
N LEU A 274 28.67 62.41 -8.82
CA LEU A 274 27.45 62.93 -9.45
C LEU A 274 27.72 63.66 -10.78
N GLN A 275 28.91 64.23 -10.98
CA GLN A 275 29.35 64.81 -12.26
C GLN A 275 29.86 63.76 -13.24
N SER A 276 30.40 62.64 -12.73
CA SER A 276 30.77 61.44 -13.49
C SER A 276 29.65 60.41 -13.58
N ALA A 277 28.56 60.58 -12.81
CA ALA A 277 27.30 59.93 -13.11
C ALA A 277 26.92 60.29 -14.55
N PRO A 278 26.59 59.28 -15.38
CA PRO A 278 26.35 59.52 -16.79
C PRO A 278 25.23 60.53 -16.89
N LYS A 279 25.47 61.64 -17.61
CA LYS A 279 24.37 62.43 -18.18
C LYS A 279 23.50 61.41 -18.90
N VAL A 280 22.31 61.14 -18.37
CA VAL A 280 21.42 60.11 -18.90
C VAL A 280 21.26 60.37 -20.39
N ASP A 281 21.78 59.45 -21.20
CA ASP A 281 21.76 59.59 -22.64
C ASP A 281 20.29 59.58 -23.04
N LEU A 282 19.81 60.67 -23.64
CA LEU A 282 18.39 60.86 -23.97
C LEU A 282 17.88 59.73 -24.88
N GLU A 283 18.77 59.11 -25.65
CA GLU A 283 18.51 57.89 -26.42
C GLU A 283 18.15 56.70 -25.51
N THR A 284 18.98 56.36 -24.52
CA THR A 284 18.71 55.23 -23.61
C THR A 284 17.40 55.38 -22.83
N LEU A 285 17.05 56.61 -22.43
CA LEU A 285 15.79 56.88 -21.73
C LEU A 285 14.59 56.82 -22.70
N SER A 286 14.77 57.16 -23.98
CA SER A 286 13.75 56.98 -25.01
C SER A 286 13.52 55.51 -25.35
N GLU A 287 14.58 54.70 -25.40
CA GLU A 287 14.51 53.25 -25.61
C GLU A 287 13.81 52.55 -24.44
N LEU A 288 14.17 52.89 -23.19
CA LEU A 288 13.49 52.40 -21.99
C LEU A 288 12.00 52.78 -21.95
N ARG A 289 11.63 53.97 -22.43
CA ARG A 289 10.21 54.34 -22.56
C ARG A 289 9.49 53.54 -23.64
N GLN A 290 10.16 53.23 -24.75
CA GLN A 290 9.60 52.37 -25.79
C GLN A 290 9.42 50.93 -25.31
N THR A 291 10.38 50.39 -24.54
CA THR A 291 10.26 49.03 -23.98
C THR A 291 9.18 48.94 -22.91
N VAL A 292 9.04 49.95 -22.05
CA VAL A 292 7.92 50.02 -21.10
C VAL A 292 6.59 50.06 -21.84
N LYS A 293 6.47 50.88 -22.88
CA LYS A 293 5.24 50.97 -23.67
C LYS A 293 4.93 49.68 -24.43
N SER A 294 5.94 48.98 -24.94
CA SER A 294 5.73 47.68 -25.59
C SER A 294 5.31 46.61 -24.58
N LEU A 295 5.86 46.64 -23.37
CA LEU A 295 5.43 45.77 -22.27
C LEU A 295 4.01 46.09 -21.79
N GLU A 296 3.60 47.35 -21.73
CA GLU A 296 2.22 47.74 -21.43
C GLU A 296 1.25 47.19 -22.49
N THR A 297 1.58 47.35 -23.78
CA THR A 297 0.74 46.80 -24.86
C THR A 297 0.70 45.28 -24.85
N SER A 298 1.80 44.60 -24.49
CA SER A 298 1.79 43.14 -24.39
C SER A 298 0.94 42.68 -23.20
N ASN A 299 0.94 43.43 -22.10
CA ASN A 299 0.11 43.15 -20.94
C ASN A 299 -1.39 43.32 -21.26
N GLU A 300 -1.78 44.37 -21.99
CA GLU A 300 -3.16 44.56 -22.47
C GLU A 300 -3.61 43.40 -23.39
N VAL A 301 -2.73 42.93 -24.27
CA VAL A 301 -3.01 41.76 -25.14
C VAL A 301 -3.13 40.48 -24.30
N LEU A 302 -2.33 40.32 -23.24
CA LEU A 302 -2.45 39.18 -22.34
C LEU A 302 -3.74 39.23 -21.52
N GLU A 303 -4.15 40.39 -21.01
CA GLU A 303 -5.43 40.54 -20.30
C GLU A 303 -6.63 40.23 -21.19
N THR A 304 -6.61 40.69 -22.44
CA THR A 304 -7.69 40.36 -23.40
C THR A 304 -7.72 38.86 -23.69
N LYS A 305 -6.56 38.22 -23.86
CA LYS A 305 -6.47 36.77 -24.07
C LYS A 305 -6.93 35.96 -22.85
N ILE A 306 -6.68 36.45 -21.64
CA ILE A 306 -7.21 35.83 -20.41
C ILE A 306 -8.74 35.87 -20.42
N LYS A 307 -9.34 37.03 -20.72
CA LYS A 307 -10.81 37.16 -20.81
C LYS A 307 -11.42 36.28 -21.90
N GLU A 308 -10.76 36.14 -23.04
CA GLU A 308 -11.20 35.24 -24.12
C GLU A 308 -11.17 33.77 -23.66
N LEU A 309 -10.10 33.35 -22.97
CA LEU A 309 -9.98 32.00 -22.44
C LEU A 309 -10.99 31.72 -21.32
N GLU A 310 -11.28 32.70 -20.46
CA GLU A 310 -12.33 32.59 -19.43
C GLU A 310 -13.70 32.39 -20.08
N ALA A 311 -14.04 33.19 -21.09
CA ALA A 311 -15.30 33.05 -21.83
C ALA A 311 -15.41 31.72 -22.59
N GLU A 312 -14.31 31.23 -23.16
CA GLU A 312 -14.26 29.91 -23.81
C GLU A 312 -14.43 28.78 -22.78
N ASN A 313 -13.83 28.92 -21.60
CA ASN A 313 -13.99 27.97 -20.51
C ASN A 313 -15.44 27.91 -20.01
N GLU A 314 -16.09 29.06 -19.75
CA GLU A 314 -17.50 29.12 -19.36
C GLU A 314 -18.42 28.48 -20.42
N ALA A 315 -18.16 28.75 -21.71
CA ALA A 315 -18.90 28.13 -22.80
C ALA A 315 -18.69 26.60 -22.87
N SER A 316 -17.49 26.13 -22.53
CA SER A 316 -17.17 24.70 -22.46
C SER A 316 -17.86 24.02 -21.27
N GLU A 317 -17.92 24.67 -20.11
CA GLU A 317 -18.63 24.17 -18.92
C GLU A 317 -20.13 24.07 -19.17
N LEU A 318 -20.72 25.07 -19.83
CA LEU A 318 -22.12 25.03 -20.26
C LEU A 318 -22.40 23.86 -21.21
N LYS A 319 -21.52 23.62 -22.19
CA LYS A 319 -21.62 22.44 -23.08
C LYS A 319 -21.48 21.14 -22.28
N GLY A 320 -20.56 21.07 -21.33
CA GLY A 320 -20.40 19.92 -20.43
C GLY A 320 -21.68 19.62 -19.65
N SER A 321 -22.32 20.65 -19.08
CA SER A 321 -23.60 20.52 -18.39
C SER A 321 -24.73 20.05 -19.31
N GLN A 322 -24.79 20.57 -20.54
CA GLN A 322 -25.76 20.13 -21.54
C GLN A 322 -25.58 18.67 -21.92
N TYR A 323 -24.34 18.22 -22.14
CA TYR A 323 -24.06 16.80 -22.42
C TYR A 323 -24.41 15.91 -21.23
N LEU A 324 -24.11 16.32 -20.00
CA LEU A 324 -24.52 15.59 -18.79
C LEU A 324 -26.04 15.41 -18.72
N ASN A 325 -26.79 16.49 -19.00
CA ASN A 325 -28.25 16.43 -19.05
C ASN A 325 -28.75 15.49 -20.16
N GLN A 326 -28.15 15.52 -21.35
CA GLN A 326 -28.50 14.59 -22.43
C GLN A 326 -28.19 13.13 -22.07
N ILE A 327 -27.06 12.87 -21.43
CA ILE A 327 -26.70 11.53 -20.93
C ILE A 327 -27.75 11.05 -19.93
N SER A 328 -28.12 11.89 -18.96
CA SER A 328 -29.14 11.52 -17.96
C SER A 328 -30.50 11.20 -18.60
N GLN A 329 -30.90 11.95 -19.64
CA GLN A 329 -32.13 11.65 -20.39
C GLN A 329 -32.02 10.32 -21.13
N LYS A 330 -30.87 10.05 -21.77
CA LYS A 330 -30.63 8.79 -22.48
C LYS A 330 -30.59 7.59 -21.54
N ASP A 331 -30.05 7.73 -20.33
CA ASP A 331 -30.04 6.67 -19.33
C ASP A 331 -31.45 6.32 -18.83
N ILE A 332 -32.31 7.34 -18.68
CA ILE A 332 -33.74 7.13 -18.38
C ILE A 332 -34.42 6.40 -19.53
N GLU A 333 -34.21 6.83 -20.79
CA GLU A 333 -34.77 6.17 -21.98
C GLU A 333 -34.31 4.71 -22.09
N ILE A 334 -33.02 4.42 -21.85
CA ILE A 334 -32.47 3.06 -21.84
C ILE A 334 -33.12 2.23 -20.74
N SER A 335 -33.32 2.80 -19.55
CA SER A 335 -33.96 2.12 -18.43
C SER A 335 -35.41 1.74 -18.75
N ASP A 336 -36.16 2.65 -19.37
CA ASP A 336 -37.53 2.41 -19.83
C ASP A 336 -37.59 1.36 -20.93
N LEU A 337 -36.65 1.38 -21.89
CA LEU A 337 -36.55 0.37 -22.94
C LEU A 337 -36.22 -1.01 -22.36
N HIS A 338 -35.30 -1.10 -21.40
CA HIS A 338 -35.00 -2.35 -20.69
C HIS A 338 -36.19 -2.89 -19.90
N ALA A 339 -37.00 -2.00 -19.29
CA ALA A 339 -38.24 -2.42 -18.64
C ALA A 339 -39.24 -2.97 -19.65
N LYS A 340 -39.40 -2.34 -20.82
CA LYS A 340 -40.25 -2.84 -21.91
C LYS A 340 -39.76 -4.18 -22.47
N VAL A 341 -38.45 -4.37 -22.66
CA VAL A 341 -37.89 -5.65 -23.11
C VAL A 341 -38.21 -6.75 -22.11
N ARG A 342 -37.97 -6.52 -20.81
CA ARG A 342 -38.31 -7.51 -19.77
C ARG A 342 -39.80 -7.85 -19.74
N HIS A 343 -40.67 -6.88 -19.96
CA HIS A 343 -42.11 -7.12 -20.05
C HIS A 343 -42.45 -7.99 -21.27
N LEU A 344 -41.89 -7.68 -22.44
CA LEU A 344 -42.08 -8.47 -23.67
C LEU A 344 -41.51 -9.89 -23.55
N GLU A 345 -40.37 -10.07 -22.89
CA GLU A 345 -39.80 -11.39 -22.61
C GLU A 345 -40.71 -12.23 -21.71
N SER A 346 -41.29 -11.61 -20.68
CA SER A 346 -42.28 -12.26 -19.82
C SER A 346 -43.54 -12.67 -20.60
N ASP A 347 -44.06 -11.78 -21.45
CA ASP A 347 -45.22 -12.06 -22.29
C ASP A 347 -44.94 -13.15 -23.33
N ALA A 348 -43.74 -13.15 -23.93
CA ALA A 348 -43.29 -14.21 -24.82
C ALA A 348 -43.17 -15.55 -24.08
N GLY A 349 -42.67 -15.54 -22.85
CA GLY A 349 -42.63 -16.71 -21.98
C GLY A 349 -44.03 -17.27 -21.71
N MET A 350 -44.99 -16.42 -21.33
CA MET A 350 -46.40 -16.83 -21.15
C MET A 350 -47.05 -17.31 -22.44
N SER A 351 -46.72 -16.70 -23.59
CA SER A 351 -47.21 -17.19 -24.88
C SER A 351 -46.61 -18.55 -25.23
N GLY A 352 -45.34 -18.78 -24.89
CA GLY A 352 -44.67 -20.06 -25.06
C GLY A 352 -45.32 -21.18 -24.24
N THR A 353 -45.67 -20.92 -22.98
CA THR A 353 -46.39 -21.89 -22.15
C THR A 353 -47.78 -22.18 -22.70
N ARG A 354 -48.52 -21.16 -23.13
CA ARG A 354 -49.83 -21.35 -23.79
C ARG A 354 -49.74 -22.17 -25.07
N LEU A 355 -48.70 -21.97 -25.88
CA LEU A 355 -48.47 -22.78 -27.08
C LEU A 355 -48.13 -24.23 -26.75
N ALA A 356 -47.35 -24.47 -25.69
CA ALA A 356 -47.05 -25.82 -25.21
C ALA A 356 -48.32 -26.53 -24.71
N GLU A 357 -49.16 -25.84 -23.93
CA GLU A 357 -50.47 -26.34 -23.51
C GLU A 357 -51.38 -26.64 -24.70
N MET A 358 -51.41 -25.77 -25.72
CA MET A 358 -52.16 -26.02 -26.95
C MET A 358 -51.66 -27.24 -27.72
N GLU A 359 -50.34 -27.46 -27.79
CA GLU A 359 -49.79 -28.64 -28.46
C GLU A 359 -50.06 -29.92 -27.66
N GLU A 360 -50.02 -29.85 -26.33
CA GLU A 360 -50.46 -30.96 -25.47
C GLU A 360 -51.94 -31.28 -25.70
N LEU A 361 -52.82 -30.27 -25.71
CA LEU A 361 -54.23 -30.44 -26.00
C LEU A 361 -54.46 -31.01 -27.41
N ARG A 362 -53.70 -30.57 -28.42
CA ARG A 362 -53.74 -31.13 -29.78
C ARG A 362 -53.29 -32.58 -29.81
N SER A 363 -52.23 -32.95 -29.10
CA SER A 363 -51.77 -34.33 -29.01
C SER A 363 -52.81 -35.23 -28.33
N ARG A 364 -53.43 -34.74 -27.25
CA ARG A 364 -54.55 -35.41 -26.57
C ARG A 364 -55.72 -35.57 -27.54
N LEU A 365 -56.11 -34.51 -28.25
CA LEU A 365 -57.18 -34.58 -29.24
C LEU A 365 -56.88 -35.60 -30.34
N ARG A 366 -55.67 -35.60 -30.91
CA ARG A 366 -55.24 -36.61 -31.88
C ARG A 366 -55.30 -38.04 -31.32
N SER A 367 -54.94 -38.24 -30.05
CA SER A 367 -55.04 -39.56 -29.39
C SER A 367 -56.49 -40.02 -29.18
N PHE A 368 -57.42 -39.06 -29.06
CA PHE A 368 -58.86 -39.35 -29.00
C PHE A 368 -59.43 -39.58 -30.41
N GLU A 369 -59.05 -38.77 -31.40
CA GLU A 369 -59.45 -38.92 -32.81
C GLU A 369 -58.90 -40.20 -33.44
N SER A 370 -57.68 -40.63 -33.10
CA SER A 370 -57.09 -41.89 -33.59
C SER A 370 -57.81 -43.12 -33.03
N GLY A 371 -58.64 -42.94 -31.99
CA GLY A 371 -59.38 -43.99 -31.33
C GLY A 371 -58.50 -44.97 -30.56
N ASP A 372 -57.20 -44.69 -30.37
CA ASP A 372 -56.29 -45.60 -29.69
C ASP A 372 -56.69 -45.79 -28.22
N LYS A 373 -57.13 -44.72 -27.55
CA LYS A 373 -57.70 -44.82 -26.20
C LYS A 373 -59.01 -45.59 -26.16
N ALA A 374 -59.83 -45.52 -27.20
CA ALA A 374 -61.05 -46.32 -27.29
C ALA A 374 -60.71 -47.80 -27.45
N ARG A 375 -59.72 -48.13 -28.30
CA ARG A 375 -59.21 -49.50 -28.48
C ARG A 375 -58.54 -50.05 -27.22
N GLU A 376 -57.78 -49.25 -26.50
CA GLU A 376 -57.20 -49.63 -25.21
C GLU A 376 -58.29 -49.88 -24.16
N LEU A 377 -59.30 -49.02 -24.10
CA LEU A 377 -60.44 -49.19 -23.21
C LEU A 377 -61.22 -50.47 -23.53
N ASP A 378 -61.42 -50.79 -24.82
CA ASP A 378 -62.07 -52.03 -25.23
C ASP A 378 -61.22 -53.27 -24.90
N ARG A 379 -59.90 -53.20 -25.06
CA ARG A 379 -58.99 -54.28 -24.62
C ARG A 379 -59.08 -54.51 -23.11
N VAL A 380 -59.03 -53.44 -22.31
CA VAL A 380 -59.12 -53.52 -20.85
C VAL A 380 -60.48 -54.06 -20.42
N LYS A 381 -61.57 -53.69 -21.09
CA LYS A 381 -62.90 -54.27 -20.82
C LYS A 381 -62.93 -55.78 -21.08
N ILE A 382 -62.39 -56.23 -22.21
CA ILE A 382 -62.33 -57.67 -22.54
C ILE A 382 -61.48 -58.42 -21.51
N GLU A 383 -60.36 -57.85 -21.08
CA GLU A 383 -59.53 -58.44 -20.03
C GLU A 383 -60.26 -58.48 -18.68
N LEU A 384 -60.98 -57.43 -18.32
CA LEU A 384 -61.79 -57.35 -17.11
C LEU A 384 -62.89 -58.42 -17.11
N GLU A 385 -63.64 -58.55 -18.22
CA GLU A 385 -64.67 -59.58 -18.37
C GLU A 385 -64.09 -61.00 -18.24
N ARG A 386 -62.91 -61.24 -18.83
CA ARG A 386 -62.20 -62.52 -18.71
C ARG A 386 -61.78 -62.82 -17.27
N VAL A 387 -61.23 -61.83 -16.57
CA VAL A 387 -60.81 -61.97 -15.17
C VAL A 387 -62.02 -62.17 -14.27
N SER A 388 -63.11 -61.43 -14.49
CA SER A 388 -64.36 -61.59 -13.75
C SER A 388 -64.94 -62.99 -13.92
N GLY A 389 -65.00 -63.51 -15.15
CA GLY A 389 -65.47 -64.87 -15.40
C GLY A 389 -64.57 -65.96 -14.79
N ASN A 390 -63.25 -65.72 -14.72
CA ASN A 390 -62.33 -66.60 -13.99
C ASN A 390 -62.58 -66.55 -12.48
N TYR A 391 -62.81 -65.37 -11.92
CA TYR A 391 -63.09 -65.19 -10.50
C TYR A 391 -64.40 -65.87 -10.10
N GLU A 392 -65.46 -65.75 -10.91
CA GLU A 392 -66.73 -66.45 -10.69
C GLU A 392 -66.58 -67.97 -10.69
N ARG A 393 -65.79 -68.53 -11.63
CA ARG A 393 -65.49 -69.96 -11.66
C ARG A 393 -64.73 -70.39 -10.41
N MET A 394 -63.68 -69.67 -10.04
CA MET A 394 -62.86 -69.97 -8.86
C MET A 394 -63.68 -69.86 -7.57
N THR A 395 -64.66 -68.95 -7.52
CA THR A 395 -65.57 -68.81 -6.39
C THR A 395 -66.51 -70.02 -6.28
N LYS A 396 -67.05 -70.51 -7.41
CA LYS A 396 -67.86 -71.75 -7.43
C LYS A 396 -67.05 -72.97 -7.01
N ASP A 397 -65.84 -73.12 -7.55
CA ASP A 397 -64.94 -74.22 -7.18
C ASP A 397 -64.60 -74.17 -5.69
N PHE A 398 -64.39 -72.97 -5.14
CA PHE A 398 -64.16 -72.76 -3.71
C PHE A 398 -65.38 -73.14 -2.86
N ASP A 399 -66.59 -72.75 -3.27
CA ASP A 399 -67.83 -73.10 -2.56
C ASP A 399 -68.09 -74.62 -2.59
N GLU A 400 -67.80 -75.29 -3.71
CA GLU A 400 -67.87 -76.75 -3.82
C GLU A 400 -66.86 -77.44 -2.90
N MET A 401 -65.61 -76.98 -2.90
CA MET A 401 -64.59 -77.48 -1.99
C MET A 401 -64.97 -77.25 -0.53
N LYS A 402 -65.56 -76.11 -0.20
CA LYS A 402 -66.02 -75.80 1.15
C LYS A 402 -67.09 -76.79 1.62
N LYS A 403 -68.07 -77.10 0.77
CA LYS A 403 -69.10 -78.12 1.07
C LYS A 403 -68.50 -79.51 1.27
N GLN A 404 -67.53 -79.89 0.43
CA GLN A 404 -66.81 -81.16 0.59
C GLN A 404 -66.05 -81.20 1.91
N LEU A 405 -65.38 -80.11 2.29
CA LEU A 405 -64.65 -80.00 3.54
C LEU A 405 -65.61 -80.10 4.74
N GLU A 406 -66.72 -79.37 4.74
CA GLU A 406 -67.77 -79.45 5.77
C GLU A 406 -68.28 -80.90 5.92
N HIS A 407 -68.57 -81.59 4.81
CA HIS A 407 -68.97 -83.00 4.83
C HIS A 407 -67.91 -83.91 5.44
N THR A 408 -66.64 -83.74 5.05
CA THR A 408 -65.54 -84.54 5.63
C THR A 408 -65.33 -84.26 7.12
N GLN A 409 -65.55 -83.02 7.57
CA GLN A 409 -65.45 -82.64 8.97
C GLN A 409 -66.55 -83.30 9.80
N GLU A 410 -67.81 -83.25 9.35
CA GLU A 410 -68.93 -83.95 10.01
C GLU A 410 -68.65 -85.46 10.14
N THR A 411 -68.14 -86.07 9.08
CA THR A 411 -67.79 -87.49 9.06
C THR A 411 -66.69 -87.82 10.07
N LEU A 412 -65.62 -87.00 10.13
CA LEU A 412 -64.53 -87.17 11.11
C LEU A 412 -64.99 -86.95 12.56
N GLU A 413 -65.83 -85.95 12.81
CA GLU A 413 -66.43 -85.73 14.14
C GLU A 413 -67.29 -86.92 14.56
N GLY A 414 -68.05 -87.50 13.63
CA GLY A 414 -68.77 -88.75 13.81
C GLY A 414 -67.84 -89.90 14.23
N TYR A 415 -66.75 -90.15 13.49
CA TYR A 415 -65.79 -91.20 13.85
C TYR A 415 -65.12 -90.96 15.20
N LEU A 416 -64.74 -89.73 15.52
CA LEU A 416 -64.11 -89.38 16.80
C LEU A 416 -65.04 -89.67 17.98
N SER A 417 -66.33 -89.35 17.86
CA SER A 417 -67.32 -89.67 18.91
C SER A 417 -67.54 -91.18 19.12
N LEU A 418 -67.12 -92.03 18.18
CA LEU A 418 -67.24 -93.49 18.28
C LEU A 418 -66.02 -94.15 18.92
N MET A 419 -64.88 -93.47 19.00
CA MET A 419 -63.62 -94.05 19.47
C MET A 419 -63.57 -94.31 20.99
N ASP A 420 -64.58 -93.87 21.76
CA ASP A 420 -64.66 -94.10 23.21
C ASP A 420 -64.91 -95.57 23.60
N SER A 421 -65.33 -96.43 22.65
CA SER A 421 -65.52 -97.86 22.88
C SER A 421 -65.11 -98.69 21.66
N THR A 422 -64.13 -99.58 21.84
CA THR A 422 -63.58 -100.42 20.76
C THR A 422 -64.61 -101.38 20.16
N GLU A 423 -65.56 -101.86 20.96
CA GLU A 423 -66.64 -102.73 20.49
C GLU A 423 -67.70 -101.95 19.72
N LYS A 424 -67.99 -100.71 20.15
CA LYS A 424 -68.90 -99.79 19.46
C LYS A 424 -68.34 -99.35 18.10
N THR A 425 -67.04 -99.03 18.03
CA THR A 425 -66.38 -98.71 16.75
C THR A 425 -66.40 -99.91 15.79
N LYS A 426 -66.17 -101.14 16.27
CA LYS A 426 -66.27 -102.35 15.43
C LYS A 426 -67.68 -102.59 14.93
N ALA A 427 -68.70 -102.38 15.77
CA ALA A 427 -70.11 -102.48 15.35
C ALA A 427 -70.43 -101.50 14.21
N PHE A 428 -69.92 -100.27 14.31
CA PHE A 428 -70.09 -99.27 13.27
C PHE A 428 -69.37 -99.63 11.97
N LEU A 429 -68.08 -100.01 12.03
CA LEU A 429 -67.30 -100.41 10.85
C LEU A 429 -67.95 -101.59 10.10
N MET A 430 -68.56 -102.53 10.83
CA MET A 430 -69.30 -103.63 10.20
C MET A 430 -70.50 -103.12 9.38
N VAL A 431 -71.23 -102.12 9.89
CA VAL A 431 -72.36 -101.49 9.19
C VAL A 431 -71.90 -100.61 8.04
N GLU A 432 -70.78 -99.91 8.20
CA GLU A 432 -70.17 -99.08 7.15
C GLU A 432 -69.70 -99.92 5.96
N GLU A 433 -69.02 -101.05 6.21
CA GLU A 433 -68.51 -101.94 5.15
C GLU A 433 -69.64 -102.65 4.38
N HIS A 434 -70.74 -103.00 5.05
CA HIS A 434 -71.84 -103.77 4.47
C HIS A 434 -73.03 -102.90 4.03
N GLY A 435 -73.07 -101.62 4.42
CA GLY A 435 -74.13 -100.66 4.14
C GLY A 435 -75.40 -100.84 4.99
N GLU A 436 -75.87 -102.08 5.17
CA GLU A 436 -76.99 -102.45 6.06
C GLU A 436 -76.71 -103.79 6.76
N MET A 437 -76.99 -103.89 8.06
CA MET A 437 -76.77 -105.12 8.82
C MET A 437 -77.78 -105.30 9.95
N SER A 438 -78.19 -106.54 10.23
CA SER A 438 -79.12 -106.80 11.34
C SER A 438 -78.42 -106.62 12.70
N ILE A 439 -79.11 -105.98 13.65
CA ILE A 439 -78.63 -105.77 15.03
C ILE A 439 -78.32 -107.12 15.72
N LYS A 440 -79.04 -108.19 15.36
CA LYS A 440 -78.77 -109.55 15.86
C LYS A 440 -77.48 -110.14 15.30
N GLU A 441 -77.13 -109.81 14.07
CA GLU A 441 -75.90 -110.28 13.42
C GLU A 441 -74.69 -109.56 13.98
N ILE A 442 -74.80 -108.25 14.20
CA ILE A 442 -73.77 -107.44 14.88
C ILE A 442 -73.54 -107.94 16.31
N ALA A 443 -74.61 -108.22 17.06
CA ALA A 443 -74.50 -108.78 18.42
C ALA A 443 -73.79 -110.14 18.43
N ARG A 444 -74.09 -111.00 17.45
CA ARG A 444 -73.46 -112.32 17.33
C ARG A 444 -71.99 -112.23 16.92
N SER A 445 -71.64 -111.36 15.98
CA SER A 445 -70.26 -111.22 15.49
C SER A 445 -69.32 -110.63 16.54
N LEU A 446 -69.83 -109.73 17.39
CA LEU A 446 -69.05 -109.10 18.46
C LEU A 446 -69.08 -109.87 19.78
N GLY A 447 -69.96 -110.86 19.93
CA GLY A 447 -70.11 -111.61 21.19
C GLY A 447 -70.78 -110.82 22.31
N VAL A 448 -71.53 -109.76 21.96
CA VAL A 448 -72.18 -108.83 22.89
C VAL A 448 -73.69 -109.08 22.89
N SER A 449 -74.36 -108.82 24.02
CA SER A 449 -75.81 -109.02 24.09
C SER A 449 -76.59 -108.04 23.19
N PHE A 450 -77.69 -108.51 22.60
CA PHE A 450 -78.56 -107.72 21.71
C PHE A 450 -78.96 -106.34 22.26
N PRO A 451 -79.36 -106.18 23.54
CA PRO A 451 -79.73 -104.87 24.08
C PRO A 451 -78.60 -103.84 24.06
N ILE A 452 -77.34 -104.27 24.20
CA ILE A 452 -76.18 -103.37 24.17
C ILE A 452 -75.98 -102.84 22.75
N VAL A 453 -76.08 -103.71 21.75
CA VAL A 453 -75.97 -103.30 20.34
C VAL A 453 -77.16 -102.43 19.92
N MET A 454 -78.37 -102.70 20.44
CA MET A 454 -79.52 -101.83 20.24
C MET A 454 -79.28 -100.43 20.82
N LYS A 455 -78.69 -100.33 22.01
CA LYS A 455 -78.31 -99.05 22.60
C LYS A 455 -77.25 -98.33 21.76
N TRP A 456 -76.27 -99.05 21.21
CA TRP A 456 -75.31 -98.47 20.27
C TRP A 456 -75.99 -98.01 18.98
N ALA A 457 -76.96 -98.75 18.47
CA ALA A 457 -77.74 -98.37 17.29
C ALA A 457 -78.55 -97.09 17.52
N GLU A 458 -79.15 -96.92 18.70
CA GLU A 458 -79.78 -95.66 19.12
C GLU A 458 -78.76 -94.52 19.22
N GLU A 459 -77.58 -94.78 19.80
CA GLU A 459 -76.50 -93.79 19.87
C GLU A 459 -75.99 -93.42 18.46
N PHE A 460 -75.87 -94.36 17.53
CA PHE A 460 -75.53 -94.08 16.13
C PHE A 460 -76.61 -93.25 15.42
N GLN A 461 -77.87 -93.45 15.77
CA GLN A 461 -78.98 -92.63 15.28
C GLN A 461 -78.92 -91.22 15.85
N THR A 462 -78.60 -91.05 17.14
CA THR A 462 -78.41 -89.71 17.74
C THR A 462 -77.22 -88.96 17.14
N LEU A 463 -76.17 -89.68 16.75
CA LEU A 463 -75.00 -89.13 16.07
C LEU A 463 -75.22 -88.90 14.57
N GLY A 464 -76.38 -89.31 14.02
CA GLY A 464 -76.73 -89.13 12.62
C GLY A 464 -75.92 -89.98 11.62
N ILE A 465 -75.14 -90.94 12.11
CA ILE A 465 -74.19 -91.75 11.33
C ILE A 465 -74.79 -93.08 10.83
N ALA A 466 -75.78 -93.63 11.52
CA ALA A 466 -76.55 -94.80 11.08
C ALA A 466 -77.96 -94.78 11.66
N TRP A 467 -78.92 -95.39 10.97
CA TRP A 467 -80.34 -95.35 11.32
C TRP A 467 -80.90 -96.76 11.47
N VAL A 468 -81.77 -96.95 12.48
CA VAL A 468 -82.48 -98.22 12.66
C VAL A 468 -83.74 -98.23 11.79
N ILE A 469 -83.82 -99.19 10.88
CA ILE A 469 -84.98 -99.47 10.03
C ILE A 469 -85.63 -100.78 10.50
N ASP A 470 -86.97 -100.81 10.54
CA ASP A 470 -87.78 -101.98 10.92
C ASP A 470 -87.46 -102.57 12.31
N GLY A 471 -86.93 -101.74 13.21
CA GLY A 471 -86.62 -102.10 14.60
C GLY A 471 -85.56 -103.19 14.80
N SER A 472 -84.89 -103.62 13.72
CA SER A 472 -83.97 -104.77 13.77
C SER A 472 -82.79 -104.69 12.80
N THR A 473 -82.77 -103.70 11.90
CA THR A 473 -81.71 -103.50 10.90
C THR A 473 -81.11 -102.11 11.06
N LEU A 474 -79.79 -102.02 11.02
CA LEU A 474 -79.06 -100.76 11.12
C LEU A 474 -78.44 -100.44 9.76
N VAL A 475 -78.65 -99.22 9.25
CA VAL A 475 -78.23 -98.77 7.91
C VAL A 475 -77.35 -97.54 8.02
N HIS A 476 -76.23 -97.51 7.30
CA HIS A 476 -75.29 -96.39 7.30
C HIS A 476 -75.86 -95.13 6.63
N ARG A 477 -75.50 -93.92 7.11
CA ARG A 477 -75.96 -92.60 6.59
C ARG A 477 -75.81 -92.47 5.07
N ASP A 478 -74.66 -92.84 4.54
CA ASP A 478 -74.36 -92.69 3.10
C ASP A 478 -75.15 -93.64 2.20
N HIS A 479 -75.71 -94.71 2.77
CA HIS A 479 -76.57 -95.66 2.08
C HIS A 479 -78.06 -95.33 2.22
N MET A 480 -78.45 -94.52 3.21
CA MET A 480 -79.79 -93.93 3.33
C MET A 480 -80.04 -92.87 2.24
N ALA A 481 -79.06 -91.99 1.99
CA ALA A 481 -79.18 -90.91 1.00
C ALA A 481 -79.25 -91.39 -0.47
N LYS A 482 -79.10 -92.68 -0.74
CA LYS A 482 -79.25 -93.30 -2.07
C LYS A 482 -80.61 -93.97 -2.30
N LYS A 483 -81.47 -94.08 -1.26
CA LYS A 483 -82.79 -94.73 -1.32
C LYS A 483 -83.97 -93.72 -1.31
N GLU A 484 -83.71 -92.43 -1.08
CA GLU A 484 -84.59 -91.29 -1.40
C GLU A 484 -84.11 -90.62 -2.70
#